data_AF-A0A166A224-F1
#
_entry.id   AF-A0A166A224-F1
#
_cell.length_a   1.000
_cell.length_b   1.000
_cell.length_c   1.000
_cell.angle_alpha   90.00
_cell.angle_beta   90.00
_cell.angle_gamma   90.00
#
_symmetry.space_group_name_H-M   'P 1'
#
loop_
_entity.id
_entity.type
_entity.pdbx_description
1 polymer ?
#
loop_
_entity_poly.entity_id
_entity_poly.type
_entity_poly.pdbx_seq_one_letter_code
_entity_poly.pdbx_strand_id
1 'polypeptide(L)' 'MKHELWSNEQELDTFCLAGPDGDDARSLMEPDSKLIWECEANSHFEAMTKYYQFRGWGEYTSDYPEIDKRPYCE' A
#
# COMPACT_ATOMS: atom_id res chain seq x y z
N MET A 1 8.43 -3.43 6.84
CA MET A 1 7.11 -2.96 7.35
C MET A 1 5.98 -3.69 6.65
N LYS A 2 4.87 -3.93 7.36
CA LYS A 2 3.68 -4.61 6.82
C LYS A 2 2.70 -3.59 6.25
N HIS A 3 2.14 -3.88 5.08
CA HIS A 3 1.16 -3.07 4.38
C HIS A 3 -0.15 -3.84 4.20
N GLU A 4 -1.25 -3.10 4.16
CA GLU A 4 -2.61 -3.58 3.96
C GLU A 4 -3.23 -2.88 2.75
N LEU A 5 -3.90 -3.65 1.90
CA LEU A 5 -4.72 -3.17 0.80
C LEU A 5 -6.19 -3.38 1.14
N TRP A 6 -6.89 -2.27 1.29
CA TRP A 6 -8.33 -2.21 1.49
C TRP A 6 -9.01 -1.75 0.21
N SER A 7 -10.10 -2.41 -0.17
CA SER A 7 -10.91 -2.05 -1.35
C SER A 7 -12.39 -2.08 -0.98
N ASN A 8 -13.15 -1.14 -1.53
CA ASN A 8 -14.60 -1.09 -1.40
C ASN A 8 -15.31 -1.70 -2.62
N GLU A 9 -16.64 -1.69 -2.65
CA GLU A 9 -17.42 -2.26 -3.77
C GLU A 9 -17.23 -1.50 -5.12
N GLN A 10 -16.69 -0.29 -5.07
CA GLN A 10 -16.38 0.54 -6.24
C GLN A 10 -14.91 0.38 -6.70
N GLU A 11 -14.19 -0.60 -6.14
CA GLU A 11 -12.76 -0.84 -6.40
C GLU A 11 -11.87 0.37 -6.07
N LEU A 12 -12.29 1.21 -5.11
CA LEU A 12 -11.44 2.27 -4.59
C LEU A 12 -10.47 1.69 -3.57
N ASP A 13 -9.18 1.79 -3.90
CA ASP A 13 -8.10 1.23 -3.11
C ASP A 13 -7.55 2.20 -2.07
N THR A 14 -7.35 1.69 -0.86
CA THR A 14 -6.53 2.30 0.18
C THR A 14 -5.39 1.35 0.51
N PHE A 15 -4.18 1.72 0.11
CA PHE A 15 -2.96 0.98 0.42
C PHE A 15 -2.16 1.71 1.49
N CYS A 16 -2.11 1.16 2.70
CA CYS A 16 -1.55 1.83 3.88
C CYS A 16 -0.71 0.87 4.73
N LEU A 17 -0.05 1.39 5.77
CA LEU A 17 0.69 0.57 6.73
C LEU A 17 -0.28 -0.21 7.64
N ALA A 18 0.12 -1.42 8.04
CA ALA A 18 -0.58 -2.16 9.07
C ALA A 18 -0.32 -1.54 10.46
N GLY A 19 -1.31 -1.59 11.34
CA GLY A 19 -1.17 -1.04 12.70
C GLY A 19 -1.22 0.50 12.74
N PRO A 20 -0.81 1.14 13.85
CA PRO A 20 -1.11 2.54 14.15
C PRO A 20 -0.72 3.55 13.05
N ASP A 21 0.38 3.31 12.33
CA ASP A 21 0.83 4.18 11.25
C ASP A 21 -0.13 4.23 10.04
N GLY A 22 -1.10 3.31 9.96
CA GLY A 22 -2.18 3.33 8.97
C GLY A 22 -3.55 3.70 9.51
N ASP A 23 -3.70 3.99 10.81
CA ASP A 23 -5.01 4.27 11.41
C ASP A 23 -5.65 5.52 10.80
N ASP A 24 -4.86 6.57 10.55
CA ASP A 24 -5.37 7.79 9.92
C ASP A 24 -5.93 7.50 8.52
N ALA A 25 -5.23 6.71 7.71
CA ALA A 25 -5.71 6.30 6.39
C ALA A 25 -6.98 5.45 6.49
N ARG A 26 -7.01 4.48 7.41
CA ARG A 26 -8.19 3.62 7.63
C ARG A 26 -9.39 4.39 8.17
N SER A 27 -9.19 5.48 8.91
CA SER A 27 -10.26 6.33 9.43
C SER A 27 -11.05 7.08 8.35
N LEU A 28 -10.45 7.24 7.17
CA LEU A 28 -11.03 7.95 6.02
C LEU A 28 -11.72 7.01 5.03
N MET A 29 -11.67 5.69 5.25
CA MET A 29 -12.26 4.70 4.36
C MET A 29 -13.78 4.64 4.51
N GLU A 30 -14.46 4.31 3.42
CA GLU A 30 -15.90 4.03 3.46
C GLU A 30 -16.17 2.76 4.30
N PRO A 31 -17.30 2.67 5.03
CA PRO A 31 -17.61 1.55 5.92
C PRO A 31 -17.68 0.18 5.25
N ASP A 32 -17.86 0.12 3.93
CA ASP A 32 -17.91 -1.10 3.13
C ASP A 32 -16.52 -1.58 2.67
N SER A 33 -15.46 -0.82 2.94
CA SER A 33 -14.08 -1.17 2.61
C SER A 33 -13.65 -2.43 3.35
N LYS A 34 -13.07 -3.39 2.62
CA LYS A 34 -12.60 -4.66 3.17
C LYS A 34 -11.13 -4.85 2.88
N LEU A 35 -10.42 -5.47 3.82
CA LEU A 35 -9.05 -5.92 3.61
C LEU A 35 -9.06 -7.05 2.59
N ILE A 36 -8.40 -6.84 1.46
CA ILE A 36 -8.34 -7.83 0.37
C ILE A 36 -6.95 -8.45 0.21
N TRP A 37 -5.91 -7.77 0.68
CA TRP A 37 -4.53 -8.23 0.53
C TRP A 37 -3.58 -7.56 1.51
N GLU A 38 -2.48 -8.24 1.82
CA GLU A 38 -1.43 -7.77 2.73
C GLU A 38 -0.06 -8.19 2.20
N CYS A 39 0.96 -7.37 2.45
CA CYS A 39 2.34 -7.73 2.13
C CYS A 39 3.36 -7.09 3.05
N GLU A 40 4.53 -7.72 3.18
CA GLU A 40 5.69 -7.07 3.78
C GLU A 40 6.52 -6.39 2.69
N ALA A 41 7.07 -5.21 3.00
CA ALA A 41 7.99 -4.48 2.14
C ALA A 41 9.03 -3.75 2.96
N ASN A 42 10.24 -3.60 2.42
CA ASN A 42 11.33 -2.91 3.08
C ASN A 42 11.39 -1.42 2.71
N SER A 43 10.71 -1.00 1.63
CA SER A 43 10.67 0.39 1.15
C SER A 43 9.34 0.71 0.48
N HIS A 44 9.07 2.00 0.27
CA HIS A 44 7.86 2.46 -0.43
C HIS A 44 7.81 1.91 -1.87
N PHE A 45 8.93 1.94 -2.57
CA PHE A 45 9.04 1.43 -3.93
C PHE A 45 8.73 -0.07 -4.00
N GLU A 46 9.21 -0.87 -3.04
CA GLU A 46 8.92 -2.30 -2.97
C GLU A 46 7.43 -2.55 -2.72
N ALA A 47 6.82 -1.79 -1.79
CA ALA A 47 5.40 -1.90 -1.49
C ALA A 47 4.53 -1.60 -2.73
N MET A 48 4.80 -0.48 -3.41
CA MET A 48 4.08 -0.08 -4.62
C MET A 48 4.27 -1.05 -5.78
N THR A 49 5.48 -1.61 -5.93
CA THR A 49 5.77 -2.64 -6.93
C THR A 49 4.93 -3.89 -6.69
N LYS A 50 4.85 -4.39 -5.45
CA LYS A 50 4.04 -5.57 -5.11
C LYS A 50 2.55 -5.28 -5.28
N TYR A 51 2.09 -4.07 -4.95
CA TYR A 51 0.72 -3.63 -5.18
C TYR A 51 0.36 -3.62 -6.68
N TYR A 52 1.22 -3.06 -7.54
CA TYR A 52 1.02 -3.08 -8.99
C TYR A 52 0.98 -4.49 -9.57
N GLN A 53 1.84 -5.39 -9.07
CA GLN A 53 1.81 -6.80 -9.43
C GLN A 53 0.51 -7.48 -9.02
N PHE A 54 0.01 -7.21 -7.80
CA PHE A 54 -1.26 -7.74 -7.32
C PHE A 54 -2.44 -7.29 -8.19
N ARG A 55 -2.47 -6.01 -8.60
CA ARG A 55 -3.50 -5.45 -9.49
C ARG A 55 -3.31 -5.78 -10.97
N GLY A 56 -2.16 -6.34 -11.36
CA GLY A 56 -1.85 -6.65 -12.76
C GLY A 56 -1.61 -5.41 -13.64
N TRP A 57 -1.20 -4.28 -13.05
CA TRP A 57 -0.97 -3.02 -13.76
C TRP A 57 0.42 -2.93 -14.41
N GLY A 58 1.27 -3.94 -14.20
CA GLY A 58 2.61 -4.01 -14.79
C GLY A 58 3.68 -3.45 -13.86
N GLU A 59 4.71 -2.84 -14.43
CA GLU A 59 5.84 -2.32 -13.68
C GLU A 59 5.50 -0.97 -13.02
N TYR A 60 5.80 -0.85 -11.73
CA TYR A 60 5.70 0.42 -11.03
C TYR A 60 6.97 1.25 -11.29
N THR A 61 6.77 2.51 -11.68
CA THR A 61 7.84 3.49 -11.84
C THR A 61 7.62 4.66 -10.89
N SER A 62 8.71 5.23 -10.38
CA SER A 62 8.68 6.41 -9.52
C SER A 62 9.51 7.53 -10.13
N ASP A 63 9.04 8.77 -10.00
CA ASP A 63 9.78 9.99 -10.35
C ASP A 63 10.91 10.30 -9.34
N TYR A 64 10.87 9.69 -8.14
CA TYR A 64 11.83 9.90 -7.06
C TYR A 64 12.43 8.58 -6.54
N PRO A 65 13.06 7.77 -7.40
CA PRO A 65 13.53 6.43 -7.04
C PRO A 65 14.59 6.43 -5.94
N GLU A 66 15.36 7.51 -5.80
CA GLU A 66 16.38 7.65 -4.75
C GLU A 66 15.80 7.78 -3.33
N ILE A 67 14.54 8.22 -3.22
CA ILE A 67 13.82 8.36 -1.95
C ILE A 67 12.97 7.11 -1.73
N ASP A 68 12.20 6.70 -2.73
CA ASP A 68 11.23 5.61 -2.57
C ASP A 68 11.88 4.25 -2.38
N LYS A 69 13.10 4.06 -2.89
CA LYS A 69 13.87 2.82 -2.68
C LYS A 69 14.60 2.78 -1.35
N ARG A 70 14.59 3.88 -0.58
CA ARG A 70 15.22 3.87 0.76
C ARG A 70 14.46 2.92 1.65
N PRO A 71 15.17 2.11 2.46
CA PRO A 71 14.49 1.27 3.42
C PRO A 71 13.76 2.14 4.43
N TYR A 72 12.63 1.65 4.93
CA TYR A 72 12.03 2.20 6.13
C TYR A 72 13.06 2.10 7.26
N CYS A 73 13.37 3.23 7.91
CA CYS A 73 14.15 3.19 9.14
C CYS A 73 13.25 2.60 10.25
N GLU A 74 13.65 1.46 10.80
CA GLU A 74 13.02 0.88 12.00
C GLU A 74 13.29 1.70 13.26
#